data_AF-A0A2U1N769-F1
#
_entry.id   AF-A0A2U1N769-F1
#
_cell.length_a   1.000
_cell.length_b   1.000
_cell.length_c   1.000
_cell.angle_alpha   90.00
_cell.angle_beta   90.00
_cell.angle_gamma   90.00
#
_symmetry.space_group_name_H-M   'P 1'
#
loop_
_entity.id
_entity.type
_entity.pdbx_description
1 polymer ?
#
loop_
_entity_poly.entity_id
_entity_poly.type
_entity_poly.pdbx_seq_one_letter_code
_entity_poly.pdbx_strand_id
1 'polypeptide(L)'
;MGRVDVSDLLNGSWVVVAGDSQARLFVVSLLDLVMDENEMGLIHEDLFKRHSDYHIVVEDIGLRLDFIWSPYVSNLTEVVDGLKRNTTLPDVLVMGSGLWHMLHFTDYVEYGVSLRKLRDSLGRLLPVVNTDGSDVEVGVGVGSDSGRGLHLFWLGMPTLINGLLNTEEKRVKMTSEMCGAYDQELYNSKILRRDGGSFLLLDVEMISSKCGVDCSFDGMHYKDAVYEACVQVMLNALLIESHQKL
;
A
#
# COMPACT_ATOMS: atom_id res chain seq x y z
N MET A 1 11.07 -13.91 -5.40
CA MET A 1 12.42 -13.60 -4.88
C MET A 1 12.58 -14.21 -3.51
N GLY A 2 13.75 -14.75 -3.20
CA GLY A 2 14.05 -15.32 -1.88
C GLY A 2 14.52 -14.25 -0.89
N ARG A 3 14.70 -14.61 0.39
CA ARG A 3 15.11 -13.66 1.45
C ARG A 3 16.35 -12.85 1.10
N VAL A 4 17.41 -13.48 0.59
CA VAL A 4 18.66 -12.79 0.19
C VAL A 4 18.41 -11.72 -0.87
N ASP A 5 17.72 -12.10 -1.96
CA ASP A 5 17.33 -11.19 -3.04
C ASP A 5 16.55 -9.97 -2.52
N VAL A 6 15.61 -10.21 -1.59
CA VAL A 6 14.76 -9.15 -1.00
C VAL A 6 15.56 -8.26 -0.05
N SER A 7 16.41 -8.86 0.78
CA SER A 7 17.34 -8.15 1.67
C SER A 7 18.26 -7.20 0.90
N ASP A 8 18.80 -7.66 -0.24
CA ASP A 8 19.64 -6.83 -1.10
C ASP A 8 18.84 -5.70 -1.76
N LEU A 9 17.65 -6.00 -2.30
CA LEU A 9 16.76 -5.02 -2.94
C LEU A 9 16.33 -3.91 -1.97
N LEU A 10 16.05 -4.25 -0.70
CA LEU A 10 15.54 -3.32 0.31
C LEU A 10 16.61 -2.75 1.25
N ASN A 11 17.89 -3.06 1.01
CA ASN A 11 18.98 -2.63 1.90
C ASN A 11 19.02 -1.10 2.04
N GLY A 12 18.96 -0.61 3.28
CA GLY A 12 18.97 0.81 3.63
C GLY A 12 17.77 1.58 3.10
N SER A 13 16.67 0.91 2.75
CA SER A 13 15.47 1.56 2.24
C SER A 13 14.52 1.99 3.35
N TRP A 14 13.70 2.99 3.06
CA TRP A 14 12.57 3.40 3.87
C TRP A 14 11.25 3.05 3.16
N VAL A 15 10.48 2.15 3.76
CA VAL A 15 9.16 1.72 3.29
C VAL A 15 8.09 2.28 4.23
N VAL A 16 7.12 2.99 3.68
CA VAL A 16 5.93 3.44 4.40
C VAL A 16 4.71 2.69 3.87
N VAL A 17 3.94 2.08 4.77
CA VAL A 17 2.68 1.42 4.45
C VAL A 17 1.57 2.10 5.25
N ALA A 18 0.58 2.68 4.58
CA ALA A 18 -0.52 3.38 5.24
C ALA A 18 -1.88 2.79 4.83
N GLY A 19 -2.70 2.42 5.81
CA GLY A 19 -4.00 1.84 5.50
C GLY A 19 -4.74 1.21 6.68
N ASP A 20 -5.72 0.38 6.36
CA ASP A 20 -6.50 -0.40 7.33
C ASP A 20 -5.83 -1.77 7.65
N SER A 21 -6.61 -2.74 8.11
CA SER A 21 -6.09 -4.06 8.50
C SER A 21 -5.48 -4.83 7.32
N GLN A 22 -5.90 -4.57 6.08
CA GLN A 22 -5.32 -5.20 4.89
C GLN A 22 -3.86 -4.76 4.69
N ALA A 23 -3.60 -3.46 4.87
CA ALA A 23 -2.27 -2.88 4.79
C ALA A 23 -1.35 -3.40 5.92
N ARG A 24 -1.91 -3.69 7.10
CA ARG A 24 -1.16 -4.33 8.18
C ARG A 24 -0.75 -5.76 7.84
N LEU A 25 -1.65 -6.54 7.24
CA LEU A 25 -1.32 -7.91 6.80
C LEU A 25 -0.27 -7.92 5.68
N PHE A 26 -0.30 -6.91 4.79
CA PHE A 26 0.80 -6.68 3.85
C PHE A 26 2.15 -6.44 4.55
N VAL A 27 2.17 -5.65 5.63
CA VAL A 27 3.40 -5.43 6.43
C VAL A 27 3.89 -6.72 7.08
N VAL A 28 2.99 -7.54 7.63
CA VAL A 28 3.35 -8.85 8.19
C VAL A 28 4.07 -9.69 7.14
N SER A 29 3.48 -9.86 5.95
CA SER A 29 4.09 -10.65 4.87
C SER A 29 5.40 -10.06 4.33
N LEU A 30 5.58 -8.73 4.40
CA LEU A 30 6.86 -8.11 4.03
C LEU A 30 7.94 -8.41 5.07
N LEU A 31 7.61 -8.30 6.35
CA LEU A 31 8.56 -8.56 7.44
C LEU A 31 8.93 -10.05 7.54
N ASP A 32 7.97 -10.97 7.35
CA ASP A 32 8.22 -12.41 7.29
C ASP A 32 9.24 -12.81 6.21
N LEU A 33 9.40 -12.02 5.15
CA LEU A 33 10.39 -12.28 4.10
C LEU A 33 11.81 -11.86 4.47
N VAL A 34 11.98 -10.90 5.39
CA VAL A 34 13.28 -10.28 5.71
C VAL A 34 13.76 -10.60 7.13
N MET A 35 12.85 -11.00 8.02
CA MET A 35 13.10 -11.40 9.42
C MET A 35 13.00 -12.93 9.57
N ASP A 36 13.61 -13.49 10.61
CA ASP A 36 13.42 -14.89 10.98
C ASP A 36 12.22 -15.11 11.91
N GLU A 37 11.85 -16.38 12.13
CA GLU A 37 10.68 -16.74 12.95
C GLU A 37 10.78 -16.24 14.40
N ASN A 38 11.99 -16.17 14.98
CA ASN A 38 12.17 -15.69 16.34
C ASN A 38 11.99 -14.16 16.40
N GLU A 39 12.59 -13.45 15.45
CA GLU A 39 12.45 -12.00 15.32
C GLU A 39 10.98 -11.61 15.10
N MET A 40 10.27 -12.34 14.23
CA MET A 40 8.83 -12.16 14.01
C MET A 40 8.02 -12.43 15.28
N GLY A 41 8.38 -13.46 16.04
CA GLY A 41 7.76 -13.78 17.32
C GLY A 41 7.89 -12.67 18.37
N LEU A 42 9.00 -11.92 18.37
CA LEU A 42 9.24 -10.83 19.31
C LEU A 42 8.40 -9.58 19.02
N ILE A 43 8.09 -9.32 17.74
CA ILE A 43 7.37 -8.12 17.32
C ILE A 43 5.87 -8.32 17.19
N HIS A 44 5.40 -9.58 17.20
CA HIS A 44 4.02 -9.92 16.89
C HIS A 44 2.99 -9.17 17.74
N GLU A 45 3.20 -9.05 19.06
CA GLU A 45 2.24 -8.36 19.93
C GLU A 45 2.10 -6.87 19.57
N ASP A 46 3.23 -6.19 19.37
CA ASP A 46 3.26 -4.77 19.02
C ASP A 46 2.72 -4.52 17.61
N LEU A 47 3.11 -5.37 16.64
CA LEU A 47 2.63 -5.30 15.26
C LEU A 47 1.12 -5.59 15.15
N PHE A 48 0.51 -6.34 16.06
CA PHE A 48 -0.93 -6.61 16.07
C PHE A 48 -1.72 -5.73 17.04
N LYS A 49 -1.08 -4.74 17.68
CA LYS A 49 -1.78 -3.73 18.49
C LYS A 49 -2.85 -3.03 17.65
N ARG A 50 -4.09 -3.14 18.10
CA ARG A 50 -5.26 -2.70 17.33
C ARG A 50 -5.23 -1.21 17.04
N HIS A 51 -5.49 -0.88 15.77
CA HIS A 51 -5.72 0.49 15.29
C HIS A 51 -4.62 1.48 15.67
N SER A 52 -3.37 1.03 15.67
CA SER A 52 -2.21 1.85 16.01
C SER A 52 -1.16 1.84 14.92
N ASP A 53 -0.34 2.88 14.86
CA ASP A 53 0.86 2.87 14.06
C ASP A 53 1.86 1.83 14.60
N TYR A 54 2.79 1.41 13.74
CA TYR A 54 3.87 0.51 14.08
C TYR A 54 5.13 0.90 13.32
N HIS A 55 6.29 0.83 13.97
CA HIS A 55 7.56 1.30 13.43
C HIS A 55 8.65 0.29 13.77
N ILE A 56 9.48 -0.06 12.80
CA ILE A 56 10.62 -0.96 12.99
C ILE A 56 11.80 -0.57 12.10
N VAL A 57 13.00 -0.85 12.58
CA VAL A 57 14.22 -0.93 11.76
C VAL A 57 14.70 -2.37 11.80
N VAL A 58 14.84 -3.00 10.63
CA VAL A 58 15.47 -4.31 10.48
C VAL A 58 16.98 -4.06 10.35
N GLU A 59 17.67 -4.10 11.48
CA GLU A 59 19.06 -3.64 11.64
C GLU A 59 20.02 -4.29 10.64
N ASP A 60 19.88 -5.60 10.38
CA ASP A 60 20.77 -6.38 9.50
C ASP A 60 20.85 -5.83 8.07
N ILE A 61 19.76 -5.22 7.58
CA ILE A 61 19.68 -4.65 6.24
C ILE A 61 19.40 -3.14 6.26
N GLY A 62 19.36 -2.50 7.42
CA GLY A 62 19.01 -1.08 7.56
C GLY A 62 17.64 -0.70 6.98
N LEU A 63 16.71 -1.65 6.82
CA LEU A 63 15.36 -1.38 6.31
C LEU A 63 14.56 -0.70 7.41
N ARG A 64 14.10 0.52 7.15
CA ARG A 64 13.10 1.19 7.98
C ARG A 64 11.71 0.91 7.43
N LEU A 65 10.82 0.37 8.26
CA LEU A 65 9.41 0.18 7.93
C LEU A 65 8.52 0.94 8.89
N ASP A 66 7.67 1.82 8.34
CA ASP A 66 6.63 2.52 9.07
C ASP A 66 5.25 2.08 8.58
N PHE A 67 4.47 1.45 9.46
CA PHE A 67 3.04 1.22 9.27
C PHE A 67 2.25 2.36 9.93
N ILE A 68 1.40 3.03 9.16
CA ILE A 68 0.52 4.10 9.64
C ILE A 68 -0.93 3.64 9.53
N TRP A 69 -1.62 3.55 10.67
CA TRP A 69 -3.04 3.23 10.69
C TRP A 69 -3.86 4.38 10.07
N SER A 70 -4.32 4.17 8.85
CA SER A 70 -5.01 5.16 8.02
C SER A 70 -6.25 4.53 7.39
N PRO A 71 -7.31 4.30 8.17
CA PRO A 71 -8.49 3.55 7.72
C PRO A 71 -9.43 4.34 6.80
N TYR A 72 -9.11 5.60 6.53
CA TYR A 72 -9.82 6.46 5.59
C TYR A 72 -8.85 7.11 4.62
N VAL A 73 -9.32 7.38 3.39
CA VAL A 73 -8.51 8.05 2.36
C VAL A 73 -8.11 9.48 2.75
N SER A 74 -8.90 10.14 3.59
CA SER A 74 -8.52 11.42 4.21
C SER A 74 -7.27 11.30 5.07
N ASN A 75 -7.11 10.22 5.85
CA ASN A 75 -5.88 9.97 6.62
C ASN A 75 -4.68 9.73 5.69
N LEU A 76 -4.87 9.01 4.59
CA LEU A 76 -3.82 8.84 3.58
C LEU A 76 -3.38 10.19 3.00
N THR A 77 -4.31 11.13 2.83
CA THR A 77 -3.99 12.50 2.38
C THR A 77 -3.14 13.23 3.42
N GLU A 78 -3.47 13.08 4.71
CA GLU A 78 -2.70 13.66 5.83
C GLU A 78 -1.28 13.09 5.89
N VAL A 79 -1.10 11.79 5.61
CA VAL A 79 0.23 11.15 5.49
C VAL A 79 1.04 11.79 4.35
N VAL A 80 0.46 11.90 3.15
CA VAL A 80 1.13 12.55 2.00
C VAL A 80 1.52 13.99 2.33
N ASP A 81 0.62 14.76 2.94
CA ASP A 81 0.91 16.14 3.32
C ASP A 81 1.95 16.25 4.45
N GLY A 82 2.03 15.25 5.32
CA GLY A 82 3.09 15.11 6.33
C GLY A 82 4.47 14.91 5.69
N LEU A 83 4.58 13.99 4.74
CA LEU A 83 5.83 13.73 4.00
C LEU A 83 6.33 14.99 3.28
N LYS A 84 5.43 15.76 2.65
CA LYS A 84 5.76 17.06 2.04
C LYS A 84 6.37 18.03 3.02
N ARG A 85 5.74 18.20 4.19
CA ARG A 85 6.19 19.17 5.21
C ARG A 85 7.57 18.82 5.75
N ASN A 86 7.85 17.52 5.89
CA ASN A 86 9.13 17.03 6.42
C ASN A 86 10.24 16.96 5.36
N THR A 87 9.93 17.24 4.08
CA THR A 87 10.88 17.22 2.94
C THR A 87 11.67 15.91 2.79
N THR A 88 11.17 14.84 3.40
CA THR A 88 11.77 13.51 3.42
C THR A 88 10.77 12.53 2.84
N LEU A 89 11.19 11.80 1.83
CA LEU A 89 10.36 10.84 1.11
C LEU A 89 10.84 9.42 1.40
N PRO A 90 9.92 8.46 1.57
CA PRO A 90 10.30 7.05 1.55
C PRO A 90 10.73 6.64 0.15
N ASP A 91 11.47 5.55 0.06
CA ASP A 91 11.78 4.90 -1.21
C ASP A 91 10.52 4.20 -1.76
N VAL A 92 9.68 3.65 -0.87
CA VAL A 92 8.45 2.96 -1.22
C VAL A 92 7.29 3.44 -0.36
N LEU A 93 6.18 3.79 -1.00
CA LEU A 93 4.92 4.15 -0.34
C LEU A 93 3.80 3.24 -0.84
N VAL A 94 3.30 2.40 0.06
CA VAL A 94 2.13 1.54 -0.16
C VAL A 94 0.95 2.15 0.57
N MET A 95 -0.16 2.39 -0.13
CA MET A 95 -1.37 2.95 0.44
C MET A 95 -2.58 2.10 0.09
N GLY A 96 -3.49 1.89 1.02
CA GLY A 96 -4.74 1.18 0.72
C GLY A 96 -5.74 1.34 1.84
N SER A 97 -6.97 1.70 1.47
CA SER A 97 -8.06 1.90 2.41
C SER A 97 -9.37 1.75 1.66
N GLY A 98 -10.39 1.20 2.31
CA GLY A 98 -11.74 1.19 1.73
C GLY A 98 -12.72 0.34 2.53
N LEU A 99 -12.27 -0.80 3.07
CA LEU A 99 -13.12 -1.70 3.84
C LEU A 99 -13.67 -1.05 5.10
N TRP A 100 -12.84 -0.30 5.81
CA TRP A 100 -13.27 0.41 7.01
C TRP A 100 -14.27 1.54 6.68
N HIS A 101 -14.02 2.31 5.62
CA HIS A 101 -14.97 3.31 5.14
C HIS A 101 -16.31 2.68 4.71
N MET A 102 -16.26 1.56 3.98
CA MET A 102 -17.43 0.79 3.56
C MET A 102 -18.27 0.31 4.74
N LEU A 103 -17.62 -0.19 5.80
CA LEU A 103 -18.29 -0.65 7.01
C LEU A 103 -18.94 0.49 7.81
N HIS A 104 -18.31 1.65 7.90
CA HIS A 104 -18.78 2.72 8.79
C HIS A 104 -19.68 3.75 8.10
N PHE A 105 -19.46 4.03 6.81
CA PHE A 105 -20.19 5.05 6.05
C PHE A 105 -21.00 4.49 4.90
N THR A 106 -20.48 3.47 4.20
CA THR A 106 -21.15 2.87 3.03
C THR A 106 -21.43 3.92 1.93
N ASP A 107 -20.56 4.93 1.83
CA ASP A 107 -20.68 6.04 0.87
C ASP A 107 -19.51 6.01 -0.12
N TYR A 108 -19.69 5.31 -1.23
CA TYR A 108 -18.64 5.24 -2.27
C TYR A 108 -18.41 6.61 -2.93
N VAL A 109 -19.40 7.51 -2.96
CA VAL A 109 -19.28 8.83 -3.60
C VAL A 109 -18.33 9.72 -2.78
N GLU A 110 -18.49 9.75 -1.46
CA GLU A 110 -17.55 10.42 -0.55
C GLU A 110 -16.15 9.83 -0.69
N TYR A 111 -16.04 8.49 -0.69
CA TYR A 111 -14.78 7.80 -0.86
C TYR A 111 -14.07 8.23 -2.16
N GLY A 112 -14.79 8.30 -3.28
CA GLY A 112 -14.27 8.81 -4.56
C GLY A 112 -13.84 10.28 -4.52
N VAL A 113 -14.54 11.14 -3.80
CA VAL A 113 -14.12 12.54 -3.56
C VAL A 113 -12.80 12.58 -2.79
N SER A 114 -12.68 11.77 -1.75
CA SER A 114 -11.47 11.68 -0.94
C SER A 114 -10.28 11.12 -1.73
N LEU A 115 -10.49 10.15 -2.63
CA LEU A 115 -9.46 9.66 -3.55
C LEU A 115 -8.95 10.75 -4.50
N ARG A 116 -9.84 11.57 -5.04
CA ARG A 116 -9.42 12.70 -5.91
C ARG A 116 -8.58 13.73 -5.14
N LYS A 117 -8.92 14.01 -3.88
CA LYS A 117 -8.09 14.88 -3.02
C LYS A 117 -6.72 14.28 -2.75
N LEU A 118 -6.64 12.98 -2.48
CA LEU A 118 -5.36 12.28 -2.31
C LEU A 118 -4.50 12.36 -3.57
N ARG A 119 -5.09 12.09 -4.75
CA ARG A 119 -4.41 12.23 -6.04
C ARG A 119 -3.86 13.65 -6.24
N ASP A 120 -4.68 14.67 -6.00
CA ASP A 120 -4.26 16.07 -6.16
C ASP A 120 -3.15 16.45 -5.17
N SER A 121 -3.18 15.85 -3.98
CA SER A 121 -2.10 15.97 -3.01
C SER A 121 -0.80 15.35 -3.54
N LEU A 122 -0.84 14.15 -4.12
CA LEU A 122 0.35 13.48 -4.68
C LEU A 122 0.97 14.19 -5.88
N GLY A 123 0.15 14.77 -6.76
CA GLY A 123 0.63 15.56 -7.90
C GLY A 123 1.49 16.76 -7.49
N ARG A 124 1.37 17.23 -6.24
CA ARG A 124 2.22 18.27 -5.65
C ARG A 124 3.47 17.75 -4.96
N LEU A 125 3.52 16.45 -4.67
CA LEU A 125 4.66 15.80 -4.04
C LEU A 125 5.72 15.37 -5.07
N LEU A 126 5.28 14.92 -6.24
CA LEU A 126 6.18 14.44 -7.29
C LEU A 126 6.68 15.63 -8.14
N PRO A 127 7.99 15.67 -8.49
CA PRO A 127 8.49 16.65 -9.45
C PRO A 127 7.78 16.48 -10.79
N VAL A 128 7.35 17.58 -11.40
CA VAL A 128 6.70 17.58 -12.72
C VAL A 128 7.73 17.10 -13.74
N VAL A 129 7.56 15.89 -14.27
CA VAL A 129 8.28 15.45 -15.47
C VAL A 129 7.57 16.10 -16.66
N ASN A 130 8.11 17.20 -17.17
CA ASN A 130 7.66 17.78 -18.42
C ASN A 130 7.99 16.80 -19.55
N THR A 131 6.98 16.09 -20.05
CA THR A 131 7.08 15.24 -21.25
C THR A 131 6.82 16.06 -22.52
N ASP A 132 7.37 17.27 -22.59
CA ASP A 132 7.41 18.02 -23.85
C ASP A 132 8.86 18.03 -24.30
N GLY A 133 9.14 17.29 -25.38
CA GLY A 133 10.45 17.06 -25.96
C GLY A 133 11.10 18.31 -26.54
N SER A 134 11.45 19.26 -25.68
CA SER A 134 12.31 20.39 -26.02
C SER A 134 13.42 20.51 -24.99
N ASP A 135 14.63 20.23 -25.44
CA ASP A 135 15.87 20.43 -24.70
C ASP A 135 15.96 21.88 -24.18
N VAL A 136 15.80 22.09 -22.87
CA VAL A 136 16.31 23.27 -22.16
C VAL A 136 16.73 22.88 -20.75
N GLU A 137 17.97 23.23 -20.41
CA GLU A 137 18.59 23.02 -19.10
C GLU A 137 18.02 23.92 -17.97
N VAL A 138 18.21 23.41 -16.75
CA VAL A 138 18.39 24.06 -15.43
C VAL A 138 17.19 24.16 -14.48
N GLY A 139 17.37 23.52 -13.31
CA GLY A 139 16.71 23.81 -12.04
C GLY A 139 17.35 23.06 -10.86
N VAL A 140 18.58 23.43 -10.46
CA VAL A 140 19.28 22.96 -9.24
C VAL A 140 18.51 23.40 -7.98
N GLY A 141 18.32 22.64 -6.91
CA GLY A 141 18.70 21.26 -6.61
C GLY A 141 18.21 20.81 -5.22
N VAL A 142 18.22 19.49 -5.02
CA VAL A 142 18.59 18.83 -3.76
C VAL A 142 19.54 17.70 -4.17
N GLY A 143 20.58 17.49 -3.37
CA GLY A 143 21.77 16.70 -3.63
C GLY A 143 21.63 15.54 -4.62
N SER A 144 22.47 15.62 -5.65
CA SER A 144 22.94 14.49 -6.44
C SER A 144 23.60 13.46 -5.51
N ASP A 145 22.81 12.49 -5.05
CA ASP A 145 23.29 11.17 -4.65
C ASP A 145 22.28 10.14 -5.19
N SER A 146 22.61 9.60 -6.37
CA SER A 146 22.13 8.38 -7.02
C SER A 146 20.78 7.75 -6.58
N GLY A 147 19.73 7.99 -7.38
CA GLY A 147 18.98 6.87 -7.98
C GLY A 147 17.79 6.22 -7.25
N ARG A 148 17.27 6.75 -6.14
CA ARG A 148 16.06 6.18 -5.51
C ARG A 148 14.82 7.05 -5.73
N GLY A 149 14.03 6.69 -6.73
CA GLY A 149 12.73 7.31 -6.98
C GLY A 149 11.68 6.82 -5.97
N LEU A 150 10.71 7.67 -5.62
CA LEU A 150 9.57 7.26 -4.80
C LEU A 150 8.68 6.29 -5.60
N HIS A 151 8.62 5.04 -5.17
CA HIS A 151 7.74 4.01 -5.75
C HIS A 151 6.39 4.01 -5.04
N LEU A 152 5.31 4.07 -5.82
CA LEU A 152 3.94 4.26 -5.32
C LEU A 152 3.08 3.04 -5.64
N PHE A 153 2.55 2.38 -4.61
CA PHE A 153 1.64 1.24 -4.76
C PHE A 153 0.29 1.48 -4.08
N TRP A 154 -0.80 1.11 -4.75
CA TRP A 154 -2.15 1.10 -4.17
C TRP A 154 -2.53 -0.34 -3.83
N LEU A 155 -2.76 -0.65 -2.55
CA LEU A 155 -3.26 -1.94 -2.10
C LEU A 155 -4.78 -1.98 -2.28
N GLY A 156 -5.25 -2.77 -3.26
CA GLY A 156 -6.66 -2.95 -3.55
C GLY A 156 -7.42 -3.63 -2.41
N MET A 157 -8.76 -3.54 -2.44
CA MET A 157 -9.59 -4.30 -1.51
C MET A 157 -9.63 -5.77 -1.91
N PRO A 158 -9.73 -6.71 -0.96
CA PRO A 158 -9.90 -8.12 -1.24
C PRO A 158 -11.32 -8.43 -1.74
N THR A 159 -11.48 -9.59 -2.35
CA THR A 159 -12.80 -10.18 -2.60
C THR A 159 -13.53 -10.37 -1.26
N LEU A 160 -14.82 -10.01 -1.20
CA LEU A 160 -15.63 -10.19 0.00
C LEU A 160 -16.47 -11.46 -0.08
N ILE A 161 -16.43 -12.28 0.97
CA ILE A 161 -17.24 -13.49 1.07
C ILE A 161 -18.31 -13.27 2.13
N ASN A 162 -19.46 -12.80 1.70
CA ASN A 162 -20.54 -12.34 2.58
C ASN A 162 -20.95 -13.39 3.63
N GLY A 163 -21.01 -14.68 3.22
CA GLY A 163 -21.38 -15.78 4.12
C GLY A 163 -20.42 -16.04 5.28
N LEU A 164 -19.18 -15.55 5.20
CA LEU A 164 -18.16 -15.70 6.26
C LEU A 164 -18.05 -14.46 7.17
N LEU A 165 -18.66 -13.34 6.78
CA LEU A 165 -18.64 -12.11 7.59
C LEU A 165 -19.28 -12.37 8.96
N ASN A 166 -18.54 -12.03 10.02
CA ASN A 166 -18.84 -12.44 11.39
C ASN A 166 -19.91 -11.58 12.10
N THR A 167 -20.41 -10.51 11.48
CA THR A 167 -21.45 -9.66 12.04
C THR A 167 -22.50 -9.33 10.99
N GLU A 168 -23.73 -9.08 11.44
CA GLU A 168 -24.82 -8.69 10.53
C GLU A 168 -24.57 -7.34 9.87
N GLU A 169 -24.00 -6.39 10.60
CA GLU A 169 -23.61 -5.08 10.06
C GLU A 169 -22.66 -5.22 8.87
N LYS A 170 -21.61 -6.06 9.00
CA LYS A 170 -20.70 -6.34 7.89
C LYS A 170 -21.45 -6.97 6.71
N ARG A 171 -22.32 -7.96 6.94
CA ARG A 171 -23.07 -8.62 5.86
C ARG A 171 -23.96 -7.67 5.08
N VAL A 172 -24.60 -6.73 5.77
CA VAL A 172 -25.48 -5.75 5.13
C VAL A 172 -24.70 -4.67 4.37
N LYS A 173 -23.58 -4.20 4.93
CA LYS A 173 -22.84 -3.06 4.39
C LYS A 173 -21.73 -3.42 3.40
N MET A 174 -21.13 -4.60 3.56
CA MET A 174 -19.95 -5.03 2.80
C MET A 174 -20.34 -6.11 1.77
N THR A 175 -21.25 -5.75 0.87
CA THR A 175 -21.70 -6.64 -0.21
C THR A 175 -20.75 -6.56 -1.42
N SER A 176 -20.84 -7.53 -2.33
CA SER A 176 -20.13 -7.51 -3.61
C SER A 176 -20.45 -6.27 -4.43
N GLU A 177 -21.71 -5.85 -4.44
CA GLU A 177 -22.17 -4.67 -5.18
C GLU A 177 -21.58 -3.39 -4.60
N MET A 178 -21.52 -3.30 -3.26
CA MET A 178 -20.92 -2.15 -2.59
C MET A 178 -19.41 -2.10 -2.83
N CYS A 179 -18.70 -3.24 -2.75
CA CYS A 179 -17.29 -3.31 -3.08
C CYS A 179 -17.02 -2.84 -4.52
N GLY A 180 -17.78 -3.36 -5.49
CA GLY A 180 -17.67 -2.94 -6.88
C GLY A 180 -17.92 -1.44 -7.09
N ALA A 181 -18.81 -0.82 -6.31
CA ALA A 181 -19.02 0.63 -6.37
C ALA A 181 -17.80 1.44 -5.85
N TYR A 182 -17.15 0.97 -4.79
CA TYR A 182 -15.90 1.56 -4.30
C TYR A 182 -14.75 1.38 -5.30
N ASP A 183 -14.62 0.19 -5.89
CA ASP A 183 -13.60 -0.08 -6.92
C ASP A 183 -13.81 0.79 -8.16
N GLN A 184 -15.07 0.99 -8.57
CA GLN A 184 -15.38 1.92 -9.65
C GLN A 184 -14.93 3.35 -9.32
N GLU A 185 -15.11 3.81 -8.08
CA GLU A 185 -14.63 5.13 -7.66
C GLU A 185 -13.10 5.21 -7.57
N LEU A 186 -12.42 4.10 -7.25
CA LEU A 186 -10.96 4.00 -7.37
C LEU A 186 -10.51 4.30 -8.80
N TYR A 187 -11.11 3.66 -9.80
CA TYR A 187 -10.78 3.90 -11.20
C TYR A 187 -11.19 5.30 -11.68
N ASN A 188 -12.39 5.76 -11.33
CA ASN A 188 -12.89 7.09 -11.70
C ASN A 188 -12.04 8.22 -11.11
N SER A 189 -11.40 7.99 -9.96
CA SER A 189 -10.52 8.98 -9.34
C SER A 189 -9.26 9.25 -10.15
N LYS A 190 -8.86 8.36 -11.07
CA LYS A 190 -7.60 8.42 -11.82
C LYS A 190 -6.35 8.47 -10.92
N ILE A 191 -6.41 7.79 -9.78
CA ILE A 191 -5.29 7.69 -8.84
C ILE A 191 -4.26 6.62 -9.28
N LEU A 192 -4.71 5.63 -10.06
CA LEU A 192 -3.89 4.53 -10.57
C LEU A 192 -3.19 4.89 -11.87
N ARG A 193 -1.97 4.37 -12.09
CA ARG A 193 -1.15 4.61 -13.29
C ARG A 193 -1.85 4.27 -14.59
N ARG A 194 -2.60 3.15 -14.62
CA ARG A 194 -3.35 2.72 -15.80
C ARG A 194 -4.40 3.74 -16.26
N ASP A 195 -4.85 4.60 -15.33
CA ASP A 195 -5.87 5.62 -15.53
C ASP A 195 -5.27 7.05 -15.56
N GLY A 196 -3.94 7.17 -15.63
CA GLY A 196 -3.19 8.44 -15.68
C GLY A 196 -2.72 8.97 -14.31
N GLY A 197 -2.90 8.21 -13.23
CA GLY A 197 -2.41 8.53 -11.89
C GLY A 197 -0.98 8.04 -11.61
N SER A 198 -0.61 7.96 -10.33
CA SER A 198 0.78 7.67 -9.93
C SER A 198 0.97 6.29 -9.29
N PHE A 199 -0.08 5.68 -8.75
CA PHE A 199 0.04 4.39 -8.06
C PHE A 199 -0.05 3.18 -9.00
N LEU A 200 0.84 2.21 -8.80
CA LEU A 200 0.68 0.87 -9.35
C LEU A 200 -0.26 0.05 -8.46
N LEU A 201 -1.28 -0.59 -9.05
CA LEU A 201 -2.24 -1.40 -8.30
C LEU A 201 -1.62 -2.74 -7.87
N LEU A 202 -1.68 -3.03 -6.57
CA LEU A 202 -1.56 -4.37 -6.01
C LEU A 202 -2.97 -4.95 -5.92
N ASP A 203 -3.32 -5.78 -6.90
CA ASP A 203 -4.69 -6.28 -7.13
C ASP A 203 -5.07 -7.41 -6.16
N VAL A 204 -5.34 -7.04 -4.90
CA VAL A 204 -5.74 -7.99 -3.86
C VAL A 204 -7.05 -8.69 -4.23
N GLU A 205 -7.98 -8.00 -4.91
CA GLU A 205 -9.24 -8.57 -5.39
C GLU A 205 -8.99 -9.79 -6.29
N MET A 206 -8.15 -9.64 -7.31
CA MET A 206 -7.81 -10.74 -8.23
C MET A 206 -7.07 -11.88 -7.51
N ILE A 207 -6.13 -11.57 -6.62
CA ILE A 207 -5.34 -12.59 -5.92
C ILE A 207 -6.23 -13.38 -4.95
N SER A 208 -7.02 -12.68 -4.14
CA SER A 208 -7.93 -13.28 -3.15
C SER A 208 -9.05 -14.08 -3.80
N SER A 209 -9.63 -13.63 -4.92
CA SER A 209 -10.64 -14.39 -5.67
C SER A 209 -10.08 -15.72 -6.20
N LYS A 210 -8.84 -15.71 -6.73
CA LYS A 210 -8.16 -16.93 -7.18
C LYS A 210 -7.77 -17.87 -6.05
N CYS A 211 -7.49 -17.34 -4.85
CA CYS A 211 -7.22 -18.16 -3.68
C CYS A 211 -8.47 -18.95 -3.22
N GLY A 212 -9.66 -18.38 -3.46
CA GLY A 212 -10.94 -19.04 -3.19
C GLY A 212 -11.46 -18.85 -1.77
N VAL A 213 -12.66 -19.37 -1.52
CA VAL A 213 -13.42 -19.13 -0.29
C VAL A 213 -12.70 -19.64 0.96
N ASP A 214 -12.07 -20.82 0.87
CA ASP A 214 -11.36 -21.46 1.98
C ASP A 214 -10.02 -20.77 2.35
N CYS A 215 -9.68 -19.71 1.62
CA CYS A 215 -8.51 -18.87 1.86
C CYS A 215 -8.82 -17.67 2.77
N SER A 216 -10.08 -17.44 3.12
CA SER A 216 -10.47 -16.37 4.04
C SER A 216 -10.84 -16.90 5.44
N PHE A 217 -10.44 -16.17 6.48
CA PHE A 217 -10.78 -16.49 7.86
C PHE A 217 -12.17 -15.99 8.27
N ASP A 218 -12.56 -14.81 7.79
CA ASP A 218 -13.79 -14.11 8.21
C ASP A 218 -14.53 -13.41 7.06
N GLY A 219 -14.20 -13.77 5.82
CA GLY A 219 -14.79 -13.21 4.61
C GLY A 219 -14.18 -11.89 4.13
N MET A 220 -13.16 -11.36 4.81
CA MET A 220 -12.42 -10.16 4.38
C MET A 220 -10.92 -10.20 4.69
N HIS A 221 -10.47 -10.98 5.67
CA HIS A 221 -9.06 -11.24 5.93
C HIS A 221 -8.69 -12.60 5.33
N TYR A 222 -7.61 -12.63 4.56
CA TYR A 222 -7.15 -13.82 3.85
C TYR A 222 -5.91 -14.42 4.51
N LYS A 223 -5.56 -15.65 4.12
CA LYS A 223 -4.29 -16.28 4.48
C LYS A 223 -3.10 -15.51 3.90
N ASP A 224 -1.95 -15.66 4.55
CA ASP A 224 -0.71 -14.95 4.27
C ASP A 224 -0.31 -15.01 2.79
N ALA A 225 -0.54 -16.16 2.13
CA ALA A 225 -0.28 -16.35 0.71
C ALA A 225 -0.86 -15.26 -0.23
N VAL A 226 -1.98 -14.63 0.13
CA VAL A 226 -2.55 -13.52 -0.65
C VAL A 226 -1.68 -12.27 -0.53
N TYR A 227 -1.26 -11.92 0.68
CA TYR A 227 -0.46 -10.73 0.94
C TYR A 227 1.00 -10.94 0.53
N GLU A 228 1.55 -12.14 0.71
CA GLU A 228 2.84 -12.56 0.16
C GLU A 228 2.88 -12.36 -1.36
N ALA A 229 1.83 -12.77 -2.08
CA ALA A 229 1.74 -12.55 -3.52
C ALA A 229 1.73 -11.05 -3.87
N CYS A 230 1.02 -10.21 -3.11
CA CYS A 230 1.07 -8.76 -3.28
C CYS A 230 2.47 -8.19 -3.05
N VAL A 231 3.16 -8.64 -2.00
CA VAL A 231 4.55 -8.25 -1.70
C VAL A 231 5.47 -8.66 -2.85
N GLN A 232 5.33 -9.88 -3.38
CA GLN A 232 6.14 -10.32 -4.52
C GLN A 232 5.87 -9.50 -5.79
N VAL A 233 4.61 -9.07 -6.04
CA VAL A 233 4.31 -8.14 -7.15
C VAL A 233 5.00 -6.80 -6.94
N MET A 234 4.92 -6.24 -5.73
CA MET A 234 5.60 -4.98 -5.38
C MET A 234 7.10 -5.10 -5.61
N LEU A 235 7.75 -6.12 -5.03
CA LEU A 235 9.18 -6.31 -5.13
C LEU A 235 9.62 -6.51 -6.59
N ASN A 236 8.88 -7.28 -7.39
CA ASN A 236 9.19 -7.45 -8.81
C ASN A 236 9.11 -6.11 -9.57
N ALA A 237 8.14 -5.26 -9.24
CA ALA A 237 8.05 -3.92 -9.81
C ALA A 237 9.25 -3.05 -9.40
N LEU A 238 9.65 -3.10 -8.12
CA LEU A 238 10.85 -2.40 -7.64
C LEU A 238 12.12 -2.86 -8.36
N LEU A 239 12.30 -4.17 -8.55
CA LEU A 239 13.44 -4.72 -9.28
C LEU A 239 13.49 -4.21 -10.73
N ILE A 240 12.35 -4.18 -11.42
CA ILE A 240 12.24 -3.68 -12.80
C ILE A 240 12.54 -2.18 -12.86
N GLU A 241 11.96 -1.38 -11.97
CA GLU A 241 12.05 0.09 -12.00
C GLU A 241 13.40 0.61 -11.49
N SER A 242 14.04 -0.10 -10.57
CA SER A 242 15.38 0.25 -10.06
C SER A 242 16.52 -0.20 -10.96
N HIS A 243 16.23 -1.02 -11.98
CA HIS A 243 17.22 -1.67 -12.85
C HIS A 243 18.33 -2.43 -12.08
N GLN A 244 18.06 -2.84 -10.84
CA GLN A 244 18.98 -3.62 -10.06
C GLN A 244 19.16 -5.02 -10.67
N LYS A 245 20.37 -5.57 -10.53
CA LYS A 245 20.67 -6.97 -10.84
C LYS A 245 20.94 -7.66 -9.52
N LEU A 246 20.03 -8.56 -9.15
CA LEU A 246 20.17 -9.47 -8.01
C LEU A 246 21.04 -10.66 -8.42
#